data_AF-W9P0M6-F1
#
_entry.id   AF-W9P0M6-F1
#
_cell.length_a   1.000
_cell.length_b   1.000
_cell.length_c   1.000
_cell.angle_alpha   90.00
_cell.angle_beta   90.00
_cell.angle_gamma   90.00
#
_symmetry.space_group_name_H-M   'P 1'
#
loop_
_entity.id
_entity.type
_entity.pdbx_description
1 polymer ?
#
loop_
_entity_poly.entity_id
_entity_poly.type
_entity_poly.pdbx_seq_one_letter_code
_entity_poly.pdbx_strand_id
1 'polypeptide(L)'
;MLRNRQTGYPLGPRNSCPDSTCASCVAQSQVLYLKYNSNPDTLRNEYNALRVLKQKTTIPAPRAFDVVPQNTGEENFGYLLMSRVPGTALVTCRDALSDQDYANLSAQLKECVSQMREIPKPVTHGIAIYNTLGEACRDPRIRDWAPIGPFPDEASFSQNLRFSDESSRRGHKIVFTHEDLSPRNIIMERIKDSAGARGWRLSDIIDWETAGYYPEYWDYTKSMFEEFRWPRRHNEMMHDVFNEFGDYSEKLAVERRAWEPGDGI
;
A
#
# COMPACT_ATOMS: atom_id res chain seq x y z
N MET A 1 39.01 -51.21 -2.22
CA MET A 1 40.17 -50.30 -2.01
C MET A 1 40.00 -49.07 -2.88
N LEU A 2 40.41 -47.88 -2.41
CA LEU A 2 40.77 -46.66 -3.18
C LEU A 2 39.71 -46.09 -4.17
N ARG A 3 39.14 -44.90 -3.92
CA ARG A 3 39.62 -43.56 -4.41
C ARG A 3 39.76 -43.51 -5.94
N ASN A 4 39.22 -42.53 -6.69
CA ASN A 4 39.00 -41.12 -6.35
C ASN A 4 37.95 -40.43 -7.26
N ARG A 5 37.41 -39.29 -6.75
CA ARG A 5 36.99 -38.03 -7.41
C ARG A 5 37.30 -37.94 -8.93
N GLN A 6 36.44 -37.44 -9.81
CA GLN A 6 35.71 -36.14 -9.88
C GLN A 6 34.56 -36.24 -10.94
N THR A 7 33.58 -35.36 -11.16
CA THR A 7 33.07 -34.08 -10.58
C THR A 7 31.60 -33.87 -11.06
N GLY A 8 30.79 -32.98 -10.44
CA GLY A 8 29.54 -32.49 -11.05
C GLY A 8 28.38 -32.17 -10.11
N TYR A 9 28.27 -30.92 -9.66
CA TYR A 9 27.08 -30.26 -9.08
C TYR A 9 27.10 -28.80 -9.59
N PRO A 10 25.97 -28.03 -9.61
CA PRO A 10 24.78 -28.21 -8.78
C PRO A 10 23.39 -28.09 -9.45
N LEU A 11 22.42 -28.77 -8.82
CA LEU A 11 21.08 -28.30 -8.44
C LEU A 11 20.39 -27.22 -9.30
N GLY A 12 19.29 -27.61 -9.97
CA GLY A 12 18.23 -26.68 -10.38
C GLY A 12 17.31 -26.30 -9.21
N PRO A 13 16.65 -25.12 -9.24
CA PRO A 13 15.99 -24.55 -8.06
C PRO A 13 14.65 -25.23 -7.73
N ARG A 14 14.50 -25.61 -6.46
CA ARG A 14 13.18 -25.88 -5.86
C ARG A 14 12.52 -24.56 -5.49
N ASN A 15 11.70 -24.02 -6.39
CA ASN A 15 10.82 -22.90 -6.07
C ASN A 15 9.56 -23.41 -5.38
N SER A 16 9.61 -23.53 -4.05
CA SER A 16 8.43 -23.73 -3.20
C SER A 16 8.53 -22.76 -2.03
N CYS A 17 7.81 -21.65 -2.12
CA CYS A 17 7.70 -20.67 -1.02
C CYS A 17 6.65 -21.18 -0.02
N PRO A 18 6.96 -21.34 1.28
CA PRO A 18 6.04 -21.87 2.26
C PRO A 18 5.32 -20.76 3.04
N ASP A 19 4.50 -19.95 2.37
CA ASP A 19 3.52 -19.06 3.02
C ASP A 19 2.37 -18.73 2.06
N SER A 20 1.13 -18.97 2.49
CA SER A 20 -0.06 -19.01 1.62
C SER A 20 -0.90 -17.72 1.61
N THR A 21 -0.28 -16.55 1.85
CA THR A 21 -1.01 -15.27 2.01
C THR A 21 -0.46 -14.11 1.18
N CYS A 22 0.55 -14.31 0.32
CA CYS A 22 0.95 -13.30 -0.69
C CYS A 22 1.61 -13.94 -1.92
N ALA A 23 0.81 -14.34 -2.91
CA ALA A 23 1.25 -14.99 -4.15
C ALA A 23 1.56 -13.97 -5.27
N SER A 24 2.39 -12.96 -4.98
CA SER A 24 2.64 -11.80 -5.85
C SER A 24 4.06 -11.75 -6.44
N CYS A 25 4.47 -12.77 -7.19
CA CYS A 25 5.66 -12.71 -8.08
C CYS A 25 5.61 -13.79 -9.16
N VAL A 26 5.65 -13.41 -10.44
CA VAL A 26 5.81 -14.37 -11.56
C VAL A 26 7.14 -14.18 -12.30
N ALA A 27 7.61 -12.94 -12.50
CA ALA A 27 8.94 -12.66 -13.04
C ALA A 27 9.48 -11.28 -12.64
N GLN A 28 10.81 -11.17 -12.53
CA GLN A 28 11.53 -9.90 -12.37
C GLN A 28 12.79 -9.89 -13.23
N SER A 29 13.14 -8.72 -13.79
CA SER A 29 14.44 -8.46 -14.41
C SER A 29 15.23 -7.42 -13.59
N GLN A 30 16.32 -6.87 -14.14
CA GLN A 30 17.00 -5.73 -13.52
C GLN A 30 16.19 -4.42 -13.62
N VAL A 31 15.19 -4.35 -14.50
CA VAL A 31 14.48 -3.09 -14.85
C VAL A 31 12.96 -3.21 -14.76
N LEU A 32 12.41 -4.42 -14.93
CA LEU A 32 10.97 -4.68 -14.99
C LEU A 32 10.51 -5.63 -13.88
N TYR A 33 9.28 -5.43 -13.42
CA TYR A 33 8.57 -6.26 -12.46
C TYR A 33 7.21 -6.63 -13.06
N LEU A 34 6.84 -7.91 -12.97
CA LEU A 34 5.54 -8.43 -13.41
C LEU A 34 4.72 -8.90 -12.21
N LYS A 35 3.74 -8.09 -11.79
CA LYS A 35 2.76 -8.47 -10.76
C LYS A 35 1.75 -9.44 -11.38
N TYR A 36 1.32 -10.41 -10.61
CA TYR A 36 0.18 -11.28 -10.89
C TYR A 36 -0.84 -11.12 -9.76
N ASN A 37 -2.12 -11.17 -10.11
CA ASN A 37 -3.22 -11.24 -9.14
C ASN A 37 -4.39 -12.03 -9.77
N SER A 38 -5.07 -12.86 -8.98
CA SER A 38 -6.32 -13.53 -9.37
C SER A 38 -7.52 -12.57 -9.39
N ASN A 39 -7.33 -11.32 -8.98
CA ASN A 39 -8.31 -10.26 -9.14
C ASN A 39 -7.79 -9.19 -10.13
N PRO A 40 -8.14 -9.25 -11.43
CA PRO A 40 -7.67 -8.27 -12.39
C PRO A 40 -8.18 -6.84 -12.13
N ASP A 41 -9.24 -6.65 -11.33
CA ASP A 41 -9.70 -5.30 -10.98
C ASP A 41 -8.72 -4.55 -10.06
N THR A 42 -8.04 -5.25 -9.14
CA THR A 42 -7.04 -4.59 -8.28
C THR A 42 -5.83 -4.15 -9.12
N LEU A 43 -5.42 -4.96 -10.10
CA LEU A 43 -4.38 -4.61 -11.08
C LEU A 43 -4.80 -3.44 -11.98
N ARG A 44 -6.06 -3.39 -12.43
CA ARG A 44 -6.62 -2.25 -13.17
C ARG A 44 -6.60 -0.96 -12.34
N ASN A 45 -6.97 -1.06 -11.05
CA ASN A 45 -6.92 0.06 -10.13
C ASN A 45 -5.49 0.53 -9.86
N GLU A 46 -4.55 -0.39 -9.58
CA GLU A 46 -3.13 -0.07 -9.38
C GLU A 46 -2.51 0.60 -10.61
N TYR A 47 -2.75 0.04 -11.81
CA TYR A 47 -2.31 0.61 -13.08
C TYR A 47 -2.76 2.06 -13.23
N ASN A 48 -4.00 2.36 -12.86
CA ASN A 48 -4.55 3.71 -12.95
C ASN A 48 -4.04 4.63 -11.83
N ALA A 49 -3.91 4.14 -10.60
CA ALA A 49 -3.30 4.87 -9.47
C ALA A 49 -1.87 5.35 -9.82
N LEU A 50 -1.02 4.44 -10.31
CA LEU A 50 0.34 4.74 -10.75
C LEU A 50 0.38 5.76 -11.91
N ARG A 51 -0.63 5.75 -12.79
CA ARG A 51 -0.78 6.77 -13.85
C ARG A 51 -1.21 8.14 -13.33
N VAL A 52 -2.09 8.19 -12.32
CA VAL A 52 -2.51 9.44 -11.66
C VAL A 52 -1.33 10.06 -10.93
N LEU A 53 -0.62 9.29 -10.09
CA LEU A 53 0.56 9.75 -9.34
C LEU A 53 1.61 10.37 -10.27
N LYS A 54 2.00 9.65 -11.32
CA LYS A 54 2.96 10.10 -12.34
C LYS A 54 2.55 11.41 -13.05
N GLN A 55 1.26 11.71 -13.11
CA GLN A 55 0.73 12.92 -13.77
C GLN A 55 0.50 14.10 -12.81
N LYS A 56 0.38 13.84 -11.50
CA LYS A 56 -0.13 14.81 -10.51
C LYS A 56 0.81 15.10 -9.35
N THR A 57 1.82 14.25 -9.13
CA THR A 57 2.71 14.29 -7.97
C THR A 57 4.15 14.01 -8.36
N THR A 58 5.08 14.26 -7.44
CA THR A 58 6.47 13.77 -7.49
C THR A 58 6.70 12.57 -6.55
N ILE A 59 5.62 11.98 -6.02
CA ILE A 59 5.70 10.78 -5.17
C ILE A 59 6.41 9.67 -5.95
N PRO A 60 7.49 9.09 -5.42
CA PRO A 60 8.16 8.00 -6.09
C PRO A 60 7.32 6.73 -5.99
N ALA A 61 7.02 6.13 -7.14
CA ALA A 61 6.22 4.93 -7.26
C ALA A 61 6.57 4.19 -8.58
N PRO A 62 6.27 2.89 -8.70
CA PRO A 62 6.52 2.14 -9.91
C PRO A 62 5.89 2.76 -11.16
N ARG A 63 6.66 2.89 -12.24
CA ARG A 63 6.12 3.28 -13.55
C ARG A 63 5.36 2.10 -14.14
N ALA A 64 4.03 2.15 -14.07
CA ALA A 64 3.15 1.26 -14.82
C ALA A 64 3.42 1.37 -16.34
N PHE A 65 3.46 0.23 -17.01
CA PHE A 65 3.60 0.11 -18.47
C PHE A 65 2.31 -0.40 -19.11
N ASP A 66 1.80 -1.55 -18.65
CA ASP A 66 0.61 -2.20 -19.21
C ASP A 66 -0.08 -3.09 -18.19
N VAL A 67 -1.39 -3.32 -18.37
CA VAL A 67 -2.19 -4.25 -17.56
C VAL A 67 -2.98 -5.19 -18.47
N VAL A 68 -2.73 -6.49 -18.32
CA VAL A 68 -3.29 -7.54 -19.19
C VAL A 68 -4.20 -8.46 -18.35
N PRO A 69 -5.52 -8.22 -18.33
CA PRO A 69 -6.47 -9.17 -17.74
C PRO A 69 -6.55 -10.44 -18.61
N GLN A 70 -6.84 -11.56 -17.96
CA GLN A 70 -6.99 -12.88 -18.55
C GLN A 70 -8.23 -13.55 -17.98
N ASN A 71 -9.05 -14.14 -18.84
CA ASN A 71 -10.22 -14.91 -18.45
C ASN A 71 -10.25 -16.18 -19.31
N THR A 72 -10.10 -17.34 -18.66
CA THR A 72 -10.08 -18.66 -19.31
C THR A 72 -11.43 -19.36 -19.28
N GLY A 73 -12.47 -18.71 -18.74
CA GLY A 73 -13.78 -19.28 -18.43
C GLY A 73 -13.81 -19.96 -17.06
N GLU A 74 -12.73 -20.65 -16.67
CA GLU A 74 -12.57 -21.29 -15.35
C GLU A 74 -11.88 -20.36 -14.33
N GLU A 75 -10.90 -19.59 -14.79
CA GLU A 75 -10.12 -18.66 -13.97
C GLU A 75 -10.19 -17.23 -14.53
N ASN A 76 -10.21 -16.26 -13.63
CA ASN A 76 -10.04 -14.86 -13.92
C ASN A 76 -8.77 -14.39 -13.20
N PHE A 77 -7.86 -13.73 -13.90
CA PHE A 77 -6.60 -13.24 -13.34
C PHE A 77 -6.05 -12.11 -14.21
N GLY A 78 -4.89 -11.57 -13.87
CA GLY A 78 -4.19 -10.66 -14.76
C GLY A 78 -2.73 -10.47 -14.40
N TYR A 79 -2.06 -9.69 -15.25
CA TYR A 79 -0.70 -9.23 -15.04
C TYR A 79 -0.60 -7.71 -15.13
N LEU A 80 0.19 -7.10 -14.25
CA LEU A 80 0.58 -5.69 -14.33
C LEU A 80 2.10 -5.62 -14.56
N LEU A 81 2.50 -5.09 -15.72
CA LEU A 81 3.89 -4.83 -16.04
C LEU A 81 4.25 -3.41 -15.58
N MET A 82 5.25 -3.30 -14.71
CA MET A 82 5.74 -2.03 -14.18
C MET A 82 7.27 -2.00 -14.06
N SER A 83 7.84 -0.82 -13.78
CA SER A 83 9.27 -0.73 -13.49
C SER A 83 9.59 -1.41 -12.16
N ARG A 84 10.71 -2.11 -12.11
CA ARG A 84 11.28 -2.55 -10.84
C ARG A 84 11.80 -1.34 -10.07
N VAL A 85 11.47 -1.26 -8.79
CA VAL A 85 12.01 -0.26 -7.85
C VAL A 85 13.32 -0.75 -7.21
N PRO A 86 14.30 0.13 -6.95
CA PRO A 86 15.51 -0.22 -6.20
C PRO A 86 15.22 -0.25 -4.69
N GLY A 87 16.19 -0.75 -3.89
CA GLY A 87 16.07 -0.78 -2.44
C GLY A 87 15.42 -2.05 -1.86
N THR A 88 14.85 -1.94 -0.66
CA THR A 88 14.22 -3.02 0.09
C THR A 88 13.09 -2.47 0.97
N ALA A 89 12.07 -3.28 1.28
CA ALA A 89 10.95 -2.82 2.11
C ALA A 89 11.40 -2.42 3.52
N LEU A 90 10.79 -1.37 4.07
CA LEU A 90 11.06 -0.82 5.40
C LEU A 90 10.94 -1.91 6.48
N VAL A 91 9.97 -2.82 6.37
CA VAL A 91 9.82 -3.97 7.27
C VAL A 91 11.09 -4.82 7.39
N THR A 92 11.88 -4.92 6.32
CA THR A 92 13.11 -5.72 6.25
C THR A 92 14.34 -4.97 6.73
N CYS A 93 14.44 -3.67 6.47
CA CYS A 93 15.63 -2.87 6.80
C CYS A 93 15.50 -1.96 8.04
N ARG A 94 14.30 -1.85 8.63
CA ARG A 94 14.00 -0.97 9.79
C ARG A 94 15.10 -0.97 10.85
N ASP A 95 15.59 -2.14 11.25
CA ASP A 95 16.56 -2.27 12.35
C ASP A 95 17.97 -1.78 11.99
N ALA A 96 18.21 -1.46 10.71
CA ALA A 96 19.42 -0.82 10.20
C ALA A 96 19.24 0.68 9.86
N LEU A 97 18.06 1.27 10.10
CA LEU A 97 17.83 2.72 10.03
C LEU A 97 18.15 3.36 11.39
N SER A 98 18.92 4.44 11.35
CA SER A 98 19.15 5.34 12.48
C SER A 98 17.94 6.22 12.78
N ASP A 99 17.94 6.90 13.92
CA ASP A 99 16.88 7.86 14.28
C ASP A 99 16.80 9.02 13.28
N GLN A 100 17.94 9.44 12.71
CA GLN A 100 17.98 10.45 11.64
C GLN A 100 17.37 9.93 10.34
N ASP A 101 17.57 8.66 9.99
CA ASP A 101 16.92 8.04 8.82
C ASP A 101 15.40 7.97 9.02
N TYR A 102 14.94 7.67 10.23
CA TYR A 102 13.51 7.67 10.59
C TYR A 102 12.90 9.08 10.57
N ALA A 103 13.60 10.10 11.08
CA ALA A 103 13.16 11.49 11.00
C ALA A 103 13.08 11.97 9.53
N ASN A 104 14.08 11.63 8.72
CA ASN A 104 14.08 11.93 7.29
C ASN A 104 12.92 11.21 6.57
N LEU A 105 12.65 9.95 6.91
CA LEU A 105 11.53 9.18 6.34
C LEU A 105 10.18 9.78 6.74
N SER A 106 10.00 10.20 8.00
CA SER A 106 8.79 10.90 8.45
C SER A 106 8.51 12.14 7.59
N ALA A 107 9.53 12.98 7.35
CA ALA A 107 9.42 14.16 6.49
C ALA A 107 9.06 13.80 5.04
N GLN A 108 9.69 12.78 4.45
CA GLN A 108 9.37 12.31 3.09
C GLN A 108 7.94 11.75 2.99
N LEU A 109 7.45 11.03 4.01
CA LEU A 109 6.08 10.51 4.05
C LEU A 109 5.05 11.62 4.24
N LYS A 110 5.33 12.65 5.05
CA LYS A 110 4.51 13.87 5.16
C LYS A 110 4.35 14.56 3.82
N GLU A 111 5.45 14.77 3.10
CA GLU A 111 5.41 15.35 1.76
C GLU A 111 4.56 14.49 0.80
N CYS A 112 4.75 13.16 0.81
CA CYS A 112 3.95 12.25 0.00
C CYS A 112 2.45 12.31 0.34
N VAL A 113 2.08 12.30 1.63
CA VAL A 113 0.68 12.38 2.08
C VAL A 113 0.07 13.74 1.72
N SER A 114 0.82 14.84 1.82
CA SER A 114 0.36 16.16 1.37
C SER A 114 0.05 16.14 -0.13
N GLN A 115 1.00 15.64 -0.95
CA GLN A 115 0.82 15.54 -2.40
C GLN A 115 -0.34 14.62 -2.78
N MET A 116 -0.57 13.50 -2.07
CA MET A 116 -1.76 12.66 -2.29
C MET A 116 -3.05 13.45 -2.04
N ARG A 117 -3.14 14.16 -0.91
CA ARG A 117 -4.33 14.94 -0.54
C ARG A 117 -4.62 16.10 -1.51
N GLU A 118 -3.61 16.58 -2.21
CA GLU A 118 -3.71 17.61 -3.26
C GLU A 118 -4.15 17.08 -4.64
N ILE A 119 -4.15 15.75 -4.87
CA ILE A 119 -4.61 15.16 -6.15
C ILE A 119 -6.07 15.57 -6.40
N PRO A 120 -6.37 16.34 -7.48
CA PRO A 120 -7.72 16.83 -7.70
C PRO A 120 -8.69 15.69 -7.94
N LYS A 121 -9.75 15.66 -7.13
CA LYS A 121 -10.85 14.73 -7.25
C LYS A 121 -11.56 14.90 -8.61
N PRO A 122 -11.66 13.86 -9.46
CA PRO A 122 -12.45 13.91 -10.69
C PRO A 122 -13.90 14.32 -10.41
N VAL A 123 -14.52 15.03 -11.36
CA VAL A 123 -15.93 15.41 -11.27
C VAL A 123 -16.80 14.17 -11.57
N THR A 124 -17.06 13.39 -10.52
CA THR A 124 -17.93 12.21 -10.57
C THR A 124 -19.30 12.61 -10.01
N HIS A 125 -20.31 12.69 -10.88
CA HIS A 125 -21.63 13.23 -10.52
C HIS A 125 -22.29 12.46 -9.36
N GLY A 126 -22.36 13.09 -8.19
CA GLY A 126 -23.00 12.52 -7.01
C GLY A 126 -22.25 11.34 -6.36
N ILE A 127 -20.95 11.16 -6.63
CA ILE A 127 -20.13 10.11 -6.00
C ILE A 127 -18.97 10.73 -5.22
N ALA A 128 -18.86 10.41 -3.93
CA ALA A 128 -17.79 10.89 -3.07
C ALA A 128 -16.66 9.87 -2.89
N ILE A 129 -16.96 8.60 -2.56
CA ILE A 129 -15.94 7.61 -2.19
C ILE A 129 -15.94 6.47 -3.22
N TYR A 130 -14.79 6.25 -3.86
CA TYR A 130 -14.62 5.38 -5.03
C TYR A 130 -13.14 5.03 -5.24
N ASN A 131 -12.83 3.96 -5.98
CA ASN A 131 -11.45 3.59 -6.35
C ASN A 131 -10.86 4.59 -7.35
N THR A 132 -9.62 4.44 -7.81
CA THR A 132 -9.03 5.44 -8.75
C THR A 132 -9.74 5.53 -10.11
N LEU A 133 -10.56 4.54 -10.49
CA LEU A 133 -11.29 4.45 -11.76
C LEU A 133 -12.70 5.05 -11.71
N GLY A 134 -13.21 5.45 -10.54
CA GLY A 134 -14.64 5.83 -10.39
C GLY A 134 -15.56 4.66 -10.02
N GLU A 135 -15.00 3.47 -9.81
CA GLU A 135 -15.72 2.22 -9.52
C GLU A 135 -15.72 1.92 -8.02
N ALA A 136 -16.26 0.76 -7.64
CA ALA A 136 -16.29 0.28 -6.25
C ALA A 136 -14.88 0.11 -5.66
N CYS A 137 -14.75 0.49 -4.39
CA CYS A 137 -13.55 0.26 -3.58
C CYS A 137 -13.41 -1.22 -3.21
N ARG A 138 -12.21 -1.62 -2.75
CA ARG A 138 -11.94 -2.94 -2.15
C ARG A 138 -11.04 -2.72 -0.93
N ASP A 139 -11.57 -2.93 0.28
CA ASP A 139 -10.78 -2.99 1.52
C ASP A 139 -10.99 -4.37 2.17
N PRO A 140 -9.94 -5.20 2.35
CA PRO A 140 -10.06 -6.48 3.03
C PRO A 140 -10.70 -6.39 4.42
N ARG A 141 -10.45 -5.30 5.17
CA ARG A 141 -10.97 -5.12 6.53
C ARG A 141 -12.49 -4.93 6.60
N ILE A 142 -13.11 -4.47 5.50
CA ILE A 142 -14.54 -4.16 5.49
C ILE A 142 -15.33 -5.37 5.03
N ARG A 143 -14.95 -6.00 3.90
CA ARG A 143 -15.68 -7.15 3.31
C ARG A 143 -14.78 -8.16 2.57
N ASP A 144 -13.58 -8.45 3.08
CA ASP A 144 -12.67 -9.48 2.56
C ASP A 144 -12.53 -9.44 1.01
N TRP A 145 -12.02 -8.31 0.52
CA TRP A 145 -11.82 -7.99 -0.91
C TRP A 145 -13.07 -7.89 -1.79
N ALA A 146 -14.27 -8.18 -1.28
CA ALA A 146 -15.52 -7.93 -2.00
C ALA A 146 -15.68 -6.42 -2.30
N PRO A 147 -16.27 -6.05 -3.45
CA PRO A 147 -16.48 -4.65 -3.79
C PRO A 147 -17.38 -3.93 -2.78
N ILE A 148 -17.03 -2.68 -2.46
CA ILE A 148 -17.82 -1.79 -1.61
C ILE A 148 -18.06 -0.45 -2.32
N GLY A 149 -19.31 0.00 -2.32
CA GLY A 149 -19.71 1.24 -3.01
C GLY A 149 -19.74 1.08 -4.54
N PRO A 150 -19.42 2.14 -5.31
CA PRO A 150 -18.98 3.46 -4.84
C PRO A 150 -20.09 4.20 -4.06
N PHE A 151 -19.73 5.19 -3.24
CA PHE A 151 -20.66 5.85 -2.30
C PHE A 151 -20.87 7.33 -2.61
N PRO A 152 -22.10 7.86 -2.46
CA PRO A 152 -22.40 9.27 -2.71
C PRO A 152 -21.80 10.21 -1.66
N ASP A 153 -21.60 9.74 -0.43
CA ASP A 153 -21.07 10.50 0.70
C ASP A 153 -20.40 9.58 1.74
N GLU A 154 -19.75 10.19 2.73
CA GLU A 154 -19.15 9.48 3.88
C GLU A 154 -20.19 8.75 4.74
N ALA A 155 -21.42 9.27 4.81
CA ALA A 155 -22.48 8.65 5.62
C ALA A 155 -22.85 7.27 5.07
N SER A 156 -22.99 7.16 3.75
CA SER A 156 -23.29 5.92 3.02
C SER A 156 -22.14 4.93 3.08
N PHE A 157 -20.89 5.40 2.98
CA PHE A 157 -19.70 4.58 3.20
C PHE A 157 -19.70 3.99 4.62
N SER A 158 -19.91 4.84 5.62
CA SER A 158 -19.86 4.47 7.04
C SER A 158 -20.88 3.43 7.47
N GLN A 159 -22.00 3.26 6.74
CA GLN A 159 -22.94 2.16 6.99
C GLN A 159 -22.37 0.76 6.71
N ASN A 160 -21.18 0.67 6.11
CA ASN A 160 -20.46 -0.60 5.94
C ASN A 160 -19.45 -0.85 7.08
N LEU A 161 -19.38 0.05 8.08
CA LEU A 161 -18.40 0.02 9.16
C LEU A 161 -19.08 -0.25 10.50
N ARG A 162 -18.38 -0.91 11.42
CA ARG A 162 -18.81 -0.99 12.82
C ARG A 162 -18.87 0.43 13.43
N PHE A 163 -19.88 0.65 14.27
CA PHE A 163 -20.21 1.94 14.88
C PHE A 163 -20.56 3.03 13.85
N SER A 164 -21.36 2.68 12.84
CA SER A 164 -21.73 3.54 11.70
C SER A 164 -22.40 4.88 12.07
N ASP A 165 -23.04 4.95 13.23
CA ASP A 165 -23.77 6.11 13.74
C ASP A 165 -22.93 7.04 14.65
N GLU A 166 -21.67 6.69 14.97
CA GLU A 166 -20.82 7.60 15.76
C GLU A 166 -20.48 8.88 14.97
N SER A 167 -20.50 10.04 15.64
CA SER A 167 -20.21 11.34 15.02
C SER A 167 -18.80 11.43 14.43
N SER A 168 -17.86 10.65 14.95
CA SER A 168 -16.50 10.45 14.44
C SER A 168 -16.43 9.76 13.07
N ARG A 169 -17.56 9.28 12.53
CA ARG A 169 -17.70 8.71 11.17
C ARG A 169 -18.31 9.70 10.15
N ARG A 170 -18.25 11.01 10.42
CA ARG A 170 -18.89 12.04 9.58
C ARG A 170 -18.06 13.33 9.53
N GLY A 171 -18.20 14.07 8.43
CA GLY A 171 -17.74 15.46 8.29
C GLY A 171 -16.31 15.61 7.78
N HIS A 172 -15.68 14.53 7.32
CA HIS A 172 -14.31 14.56 6.83
C HIS A 172 -14.23 14.99 5.37
N LYS A 173 -13.11 15.62 4.99
CA LYS A 173 -12.77 15.78 3.57
C LYS A 173 -12.53 14.41 2.96
N ILE A 174 -12.90 14.27 1.70
CA ILE A 174 -12.62 13.07 0.91
C ILE A 174 -11.44 13.35 -0.02
N VAL A 175 -10.35 12.64 0.19
CA VAL A 175 -9.01 12.86 -0.40
C VAL A 175 -8.50 11.58 -1.06
N PHE A 176 -7.49 11.68 -1.93
CA PHE A 176 -6.83 10.48 -2.46
C PHE A 176 -6.02 9.79 -1.35
N THR A 177 -6.14 8.47 -1.22
CA THR A 177 -5.47 7.65 -0.19
C THR A 177 -4.73 6.46 -0.81
N HIS A 178 -3.75 5.92 -0.08
CA HIS A 178 -3.02 4.69 -0.45
C HIS A 178 -3.77 3.41 -0.05
N GLU A 179 -4.54 3.43 1.05
CA GLU A 179 -5.22 2.29 1.68
C GLU A 179 -4.33 1.18 2.29
N ASP A 180 -3.05 1.09 1.97
CA ASP A 180 -2.07 0.21 2.67
C ASP A 180 -0.68 0.85 2.78
N LEU A 181 -0.57 1.98 3.47
CA LEU A 181 0.71 2.67 3.73
C LEU A 181 1.51 1.99 4.86
N SER A 182 1.69 0.67 4.78
CA SER A 182 2.39 -0.14 5.78
C SER A 182 3.91 -0.30 5.49
N PRO A 183 4.72 -0.73 6.47
CA PRO A 183 6.16 -1.01 6.29
C PRO A 183 6.53 -1.99 5.17
N ARG A 184 5.58 -2.78 4.64
CA ARG A 184 5.80 -3.66 3.48
C ARG A 184 5.91 -2.85 2.18
N ASN A 185 5.15 -1.76 2.11
CA ASN A 185 4.88 -1.01 0.89
C ASN A 185 5.72 0.27 0.77
N ILE A 186 6.46 0.61 1.83
CA ILE A 186 7.46 1.68 1.86
C ILE A 186 8.83 1.06 1.53
N ILE A 187 9.41 1.42 0.39
CA ILE A 187 10.71 0.89 -0.07
C ILE A 187 11.83 1.88 0.27
N MET A 188 12.88 1.41 0.92
CA MET A 188 14.03 2.20 1.34
C MET A 188 15.27 1.88 0.49
N GLU A 189 15.96 2.92 0.02
CA GLU A 189 17.26 2.81 -0.65
C GLU A 189 18.39 3.26 0.29
N ARG A 190 19.53 2.56 0.25
CA ARG A 190 20.76 3.02 0.88
C ARG A 190 21.37 4.18 0.09
N ILE A 191 21.53 5.32 0.74
CA ILE A 191 22.31 6.43 0.20
C ILE A 191 23.78 6.00 0.11
N LYS A 192 24.41 6.27 -1.05
CA LYS A 192 25.86 6.17 -1.25
C LYS A 192 26.35 7.54 -1.67
N ASP A 193 26.90 8.31 -0.74
CA ASP A 193 27.62 9.54 -1.09
C ASP A 193 29.12 9.26 -1.30
N SER A 194 29.82 10.26 -1.83
CA SER A 194 31.28 10.22 -2.05
C SER A 194 32.10 10.31 -0.77
N ALA A 195 31.49 10.63 0.38
CA ALA A 195 32.12 10.66 1.70
C ALA A 195 32.02 9.30 2.43
N GLY A 196 31.25 8.35 1.89
CA GLY A 196 31.01 7.04 2.48
C GLY A 196 29.95 7.03 3.59
N ALA A 197 29.12 8.08 3.68
CA ALA A 197 28.00 8.11 4.62
C ALA A 197 26.99 7.01 4.29
N ARG A 198 26.43 6.39 5.34
CA ARG A 198 25.57 5.21 5.26
C ARG A 198 24.18 5.56 5.80
N GLY A 199 23.44 6.36 5.06
CA GLY A 199 22.05 6.69 5.36
C GLY A 199 21.05 5.88 4.53
N TRP A 200 19.77 6.11 4.80
CA TRP A 200 18.63 5.60 4.04
C TRP A 200 17.72 6.74 3.59
N ARG A 201 17.05 6.55 2.46
CA ARG A 201 15.99 7.42 1.94
C ARG A 201 14.80 6.62 1.47
N LEU A 202 13.64 7.26 1.34
CA LEU A 202 12.53 6.69 0.59
C LEU A 202 13.01 6.47 -0.85
N SER A 203 12.88 5.24 -1.33
CA SER A 203 13.03 4.92 -2.75
C SER A 203 11.72 5.17 -3.45
N ASP A 204 10.68 4.44 -3.02
CA ASP A 204 9.38 4.33 -3.69
C ASP A 204 8.30 3.88 -2.68
N ILE A 205 7.06 4.21 -2.97
CA ILE A 205 5.87 3.61 -2.36
C ILE A 205 5.24 2.67 -3.40
N ILE A 206 4.89 1.44 -3.00
CA ILE A 206 4.39 0.37 -3.89
C ILE A 206 3.03 -0.17 -3.43
N ASP A 207 2.41 -1.01 -4.26
CA ASP A 207 1.17 -1.75 -3.95
C ASP A 207 -0.08 -0.84 -3.81
N TRP A 208 -0.30 -0.01 -4.84
CA TRP A 208 -1.38 0.98 -4.91
C TRP A 208 -2.73 0.36 -5.34
N GLU A 209 -2.94 -0.94 -5.14
CA GLU A 209 -4.07 -1.68 -5.74
C GLU A 209 -5.41 -1.42 -5.07
N THR A 210 -5.39 -0.89 -3.84
CA THR A 210 -6.55 -0.50 -3.03
C THR A 210 -6.83 1.01 -3.06
N ALA A 211 -5.91 1.81 -3.62
CA ALA A 211 -5.96 3.27 -3.65
C ALA A 211 -7.26 3.83 -4.25
N GLY A 212 -7.68 5.01 -3.78
CA GLY A 212 -8.94 5.64 -4.18
C GLY A 212 -9.18 6.96 -3.45
N TYR A 213 -10.44 7.39 -3.37
CA TYR A 213 -10.88 8.58 -2.68
C TYR A 213 -11.67 8.22 -1.42
N TYR A 214 -11.12 8.49 -0.23
CA TYR A 214 -11.65 8.07 1.07
C TYR A 214 -11.57 9.23 2.11
N PRO A 215 -12.18 9.11 3.30
CA PRO A 215 -12.08 10.12 4.36
C PRO A 215 -10.63 10.44 4.77
N GLU A 216 -10.34 11.70 5.10
CA GLU A 216 -8.96 12.17 5.34
C GLU A 216 -8.26 11.56 6.57
N TYR A 217 -8.97 10.84 7.44
CA TYR A 217 -8.39 10.06 8.54
C TYR A 217 -7.95 8.64 8.12
N TRP A 218 -8.29 8.21 6.91
CA TRP A 218 -8.39 6.78 6.62
C TRP A 218 -7.04 6.09 6.41
N ASP A 219 -6.11 6.69 5.67
CA ASP A 219 -4.72 6.19 5.56
C ASP A 219 -4.02 6.08 6.93
N TYR A 220 -4.34 6.99 7.85
CA TYR A 220 -3.83 6.94 9.21
C TYR A 220 -4.35 5.71 9.95
N THR A 221 -5.67 5.55 10.06
CA THR A 221 -6.22 4.39 10.79
C THR A 221 -5.89 3.06 10.12
N LYS A 222 -5.74 3.05 8.79
CA LYS A 222 -5.14 1.94 8.02
C LYS A 222 -3.73 1.60 8.47
N SER A 223 -2.82 2.58 8.50
CA SER A 223 -1.42 2.33 8.91
C SER A 223 -1.29 1.77 10.32
N MET A 224 -2.26 2.10 11.19
CA MET A 224 -2.32 1.64 12.59
C MET A 224 -3.08 0.31 12.77
N PHE A 225 -3.74 -0.25 11.74
CA PHE A 225 -4.51 -1.50 11.85
C PHE A 225 -3.65 -2.69 12.32
N GLU A 226 -2.42 -2.77 11.82
CA GLU A 226 -1.45 -3.80 12.18
C GLU A 226 -0.39 -3.28 13.17
N GLU A 227 -0.68 -2.25 13.96
CA GLU A 227 0.31 -1.59 14.85
C GLU A 227 1.02 -2.58 15.80
N PHE A 228 0.34 -3.66 16.18
CA PHE A 228 0.89 -4.74 17.02
C PHE A 228 2.00 -5.56 16.34
N ARG A 229 2.11 -5.52 15.01
CA ARG A 229 3.19 -6.17 14.22
C ARG A 229 4.45 -5.31 14.13
N TRP A 230 4.35 -4.02 14.46
CA TRP A 230 5.38 -3.03 14.17
C TRP A 230 6.07 -2.52 15.46
N PRO A 231 7.38 -2.18 15.41
CA PRO A 231 8.06 -1.58 16.55
C PRO A 231 7.44 -0.23 16.93
N ARG A 232 7.36 0.07 18.23
CA ARG A 232 6.81 1.31 18.77
C ARG A 232 7.26 2.58 18.01
N ARG A 233 8.56 2.71 17.70
CA ARG A 233 9.11 3.85 16.94
C ARG A 233 8.51 4.06 15.54
N HIS A 234 8.04 2.98 14.89
CA HIS A 234 7.36 3.10 13.60
C HIS A 234 5.95 3.64 13.80
N ASN A 235 5.22 3.13 14.80
CA ASN A 235 3.87 3.59 15.14
C ASN A 235 3.90 5.08 15.55
N GLU A 236 4.88 5.48 16.38
CA GLU A 236 5.15 6.88 16.73
C GLU A 236 5.46 7.74 15.49
N MET A 237 6.29 7.26 14.56
CA MET A 237 6.55 7.95 13.30
C MET A 237 5.29 8.11 12.43
N MET A 238 4.42 7.10 12.36
CA MET A 238 3.15 7.22 11.62
C MET A 238 2.15 8.17 12.31
N HIS A 239 2.11 8.20 13.65
CA HIS A 239 1.40 9.25 14.39
C HIS A 239 1.92 10.64 14.01
N ASP A 240 3.24 10.86 14.01
CA ASP A 240 3.87 12.14 13.67
C ASP A 240 3.62 12.57 12.21
N VAL A 241 3.57 11.61 11.27
CA VAL A 241 3.19 11.83 9.86
C VAL A 241 1.78 12.39 9.76
N PHE A 242 0.80 11.75 10.41
CA PHE A 242 -0.61 12.10 10.21
C PHE A 242 -1.11 13.25 11.10
N ASN A 243 -0.48 13.48 12.26
CA ASN A 243 -0.80 14.59 13.16
C ASN A 243 -0.62 15.98 12.50
N GLU A 244 0.17 16.08 11.42
CA GLU A 244 0.32 17.30 10.62
C GLU A 244 -0.98 17.70 9.88
N PHE A 245 -1.85 16.74 9.58
CA PHE A 245 -3.08 16.97 8.80
C PHE A 245 -4.36 17.06 9.64
N GLY A 246 -4.28 16.73 10.94
CA GLY A 246 -5.38 16.86 11.89
C GLY A 246 -5.32 15.86 13.04
N ASP A 247 -6.09 16.12 14.09
CA ASP A 247 -6.28 15.17 15.19
C ASP A 247 -7.31 14.10 14.79
N TYR A 248 -6.80 12.90 14.54
CA TYR A 248 -7.60 11.70 14.23
C TYR A 248 -7.63 10.69 15.39
N SER A 249 -7.24 11.08 16.62
CA SER A 249 -7.16 10.20 17.79
C SER A 249 -8.48 9.49 18.11
N GLU A 250 -9.60 10.23 18.09
CA GLU A 250 -10.96 9.68 18.25
C GLU A 250 -11.29 8.63 17.17
N LYS A 251 -10.86 8.88 15.92
CA LYS A 251 -11.19 8.06 14.75
C LYS A 251 -10.42 6.73 14.85
N LEU A 252 -9.16 6.79 15.29
CA LEU A 252 -8.38 5.61 15.66
C LEU A 252 -8.95 4.86 16.87
N ALA A 253 -9.51 5.55 17.87
CA ALA A 253 -10.17 4.91 19.00
C ALA A 253 -11.47 4.16 18.61
N VAL A 254 -12.23 4.68 17.64
CA VAL A 254 -13.39 3.97 17.05
C VAL A 254 -12.94 2.76 16.26
N GLU A 255 -11.92 2.94 15.43
CA GLU A 255 -11.35 1.87 14.62
C GLU A 255 -10.75 0.74 15.48
N ARG A 256 -9.96 1.04 16.51
CA ARG A 256 -9.45 0.01 17.45
C ARG A 256 -10.57 -0.81 18.09
N ARG A 257 -11.62 -0.17 18.61
CA ARG A 257 -12.83 -0.87 19.11
C ARG A 257 -13.51 -1.70 18.03
N ALA A 258 -13.48 -1.26 16.77
CA ALA A 258 -14.03 -1.98 15.64
C ALA A 258 -13.16 -3.19 15.22
N TRP A 259 -11.89 -3.27 15.62
CA TRP A 259 -11.01 -4.39 15.31
C TRP A 259 -11.01 -5.48 16.41
N GLU A 260 -11.29 -5.12 17.66
CA GLU A 260 -11.31 -6.05 18.83
C GLU A 260 -12.12 -7.36 18.63
N PRO A 261 -13.32 -7.37 18.00
CA PRO A 261 -14.09 -8.61 17.82
C PRO A 261 -13.56 -9.55 16.71
N GLY A 262 -12.48 -9.18 16.01
CA GLY A 262 -11.99 -9.87 14.81
C GLY A 262 -12.77 -9.49 13.54
N ASP A 263 -12.24 -9.91 12.39
CA ASP A 263 -12.78 -9.61 11.06
C ASP A 263 -14.17 -10.27 10.85
N GLY A 264 -15.16 -9.47 10.47
CA GLY A 264 -16.53 -9.93 10.14
C GLY A 264 -17.62 -9.24 10.97
N ILE A 265 -18.45 -8.40 10.32
CA ILE A 265 -19.55 -7.62 10.92
C ILE A 265 -20.40 -8.47 11.87
#